data_AF-A0A9P0BTN5-F1
#
_entry.id   AF-A0A9P0BTN5-F1
#
_cell.length_a   1.000
_cell.length_b   1.000
_cell.length_c   1.000
_cell.angle_alpha   90.00
_cell.angle_beta   90.00
_cell.angle_gamma   90.00
#
_symmetry.space_group_name_H-M   'P 1'
#
loop_
_entity.id
_entity.type
_entity.pdbx_description
1 polymer ?
#
loop_
_entity_poly.entity_id
_entity_poly.type
_entity_poly.pdbx_seq_one_letter_code
_entity_poly.pdbx_strand_id
1 'polypeptide(L)'
;MLIEDENNLDVEMSDNELNDEQENSRKSELESMFKDIDHLNEPSCIDNILMSLEEIRDEDHLFMELLVERVSREEITWYQPWYQQSNSLTRPLKCSEKQKNAEPFLTDTISKAESDRIKKNWRKFMKKYKVPDQLISLARWKNKGKSRLPNTPEEQAKRFVVAYLSRGLERTLYQVFRHIVTYYGSPNKGPYTPEEEKIMEVCFEYHPNHAVTLLSSVLKREPRGIYKRLQQQLNVKPDIKKMKWTLPLATKFLKLLLKYTDLPLEKLKNRSIEKSVFVKLAEKFEHNYTHLRLFWYQSLHVQLFVEEHIKLNKLRKRAFKKLRDSSYQVWTDIRWKDFVTQFPEGLTHRFLYIVCRRVVCSIPDYLKLPLQDLTEQALQKIRKTRYRKLRLKRLCLNEDGDLVKISSTDW
;
A
#
# COMPACT_ATOMS: atom_id res chain seq x y z
N MET A 1 -18.28 58.00 -22.59
CA MET A 1 -17.65 56.66 -22.55
C MET A 1 -17.96 56.10 -21.17
N LEU A 2 -19.05 55.35 -20.95
CA LEU A 2 -19.38 54.01 -21.46
C LEU A 2 -18.22 53.02 -21.24
N ILE A 3 -18.33 51.88 -20.56
CA ILE A 3 -19.44 51.09 -20.01
C ILE A 3 -18.83 50.07 -19.01
N GLU A 4 -19.53 49.90 -17.88
CA GLU A 4 -19.93 48.69 -17.12
C GLU A 4 -18.97 47.55 -16.72
N ASP A 5 -19.13 47.21 -15.43
CA ASP A 5 -18.87 45.95 -14.76
C ASP A 5 -19.48 44.74 -15.48
N GLU A 6 -18.79 43.60 -15.43
CA GLU A 6 -19.45 42.31 -15.26
C GLU A 6 -18.56 41.36 -14.42
N ASN A 7 -19.00 41.19 -13.17
CA ASN A 7 -18.71 40.00 -12.38
C ASN A 7 -19.21 38.76 -13.13
N ASN A 8 -18.32 37.82 -13.43
CA ASN A 8 -18.70 36.42 -13.52
C ASN A 8 -17.71 35.59 -12.68
N LEU A 9 -18.03 35.55 -11.38
CA LEU A 9 -17.65 34.48 -10.48
C LEU A 9 -18.47 33.23 -10.88
N ASP A 10 -18.03 32.52 -11.91
CA ASP A 10 -18.38 31.11 -12.03
C ASP A 10 -17.55 30.34 -11.03
N VAL A 11 -18.12 30.19 -9.84
CA VAL A 11 -17.74 29.17 -8.87
C VAL A 11 -18.12 27.82 -9.49
N GLU A 12 -17.25 27.26 -10.34
CA GLU A 12 -17.23 25.82 -10.57
C GLU A 12 -16.76 25.16 -9.27
N MET A 13 -17.68 24.96 -8.32
CA MET A 13 -17.48 23.95 -7.27
C MET A 13 -17.19 22.64 -8.00
N SER A 14 -16.05 22.03 -7.69
CA SER A 14 -15.65 20.84 -8.43
C SER A 14 -16.60 19.69 -8.07
N ASP A 15 -17.27 19.12 -9.07
CA ASP A 15 -18.07 17.87 -8.97
C ASP A 15 -17.31 16.68 -8.34
N ASN A 16 -16.00 16.85 -8.18
CA ASN A 16 -15.09 15.92 -7.52
C ASN A 16 -15.28 15.87 -6.00
N GLU A 17 -15.85 16.91 -5.38
CA GLU A 17 -16.25 16.93 -3.96
C GLU A 17 -17.64 16.33 -3.78
N LEU A 18 -18.58 16.62 -4.68
CA LEU A 18 -19.96 16.11 -4.64
C LEU A 18 -20.07 14.58 -4.65
N ASN A 19 -19.27 13.86 -5.44
CA ASN A 19 -19.29 12.39 -5.45
C ASN A 19 -18.55 11.76 -4.27
N ASP A 20 -17.41 12.33 -3.84
CA ASP A 20 -16.74 11.89 -2.60
C ASP A 20 -17.65 12.17 -1.38
N GLU A 21 -18.46 13.24 -1.41
CA GLU A 21 -19.47 13.59 -0.40
C GLU A 21 -20.66 12.64 -0.40
N GLN A 22 -21.28 12.35 -1.55
CA GLN A 22 -22.42 11.43 -1.64
C GLN A 22 -22.03 9.99 -1.22
N GLU A 23 -20.82 9.58 -1.58
CA GLU A 23 -20.27 8.28 -1.20
C GLU A 23 -19.82 8.17 0.27
N ASN A 24 -19.35 9.27 0.87
CA ASN A 24 -19.08 9.36 2.31
C ASN A 24 -20.38 9.47 3.11
N SER A 25 -21.43 10.10 2.56
CA SER A 25 -22.77 10.18 3.16
C SER A 25 -23.32 8.80 3.44
N ARG A 26 -23.33 7.88 2.46
CA ARG A 26 -23.87 6.52 2.67
C ARG A 26 -23.11 5.69 3.69
N LYS A 27 -21.77 5.82 3.72
CA LYS A 27 -20.97 5.20 4.78
C LYS A 27 -21.34 5.79 6.14
N SER A 28 -21.48 7.12 6.22
CA SER A 28 -21.91 7.82 7.43
C SER A 28 -23.32 7.42 7.85
N GLU A 29 -24.23 7.15 6.91
CA GLU A 29 -25.58 6.67 7.16
C GLU A 29 -25.55 5.27 7.77
N LEU A 30 -24.82 4.31 7.16
CA LEU A 30 -24.68 2.97 7.72
C LEU A 30 -23.98 2.99 9.09
N GLU A 31 -22.91 3.77 9.26
CA GLU A 31 -22.27 3.93 10.57
C GLU A 31 -23.21 4.56 11.60
N SER A 32 -24.06 5.52 11.19
CA SER A 32 -25.06 6.14 12.07
C SER A 32 -26.13 5.14 12.54
N MET A 33 -26.57 4.24 11.66
CA MET A 33 -27.53 3.18 12.01
C MET A 33 -26.98 2.23 13.08
N PHE A 34 -25.68 1.99 13.10
CA PHE A 34 -25.01 1.09 14.06
C PHE A 34 -24.46 1.80 15.31
N LYS A 35 -24.60 3.12 15.39
CA LYS A 35 -24.08 3.91 16.51
C LYS A 35 -24.75 3.52 17.84
N ASP A 36 -26.08 3.41 17.82
CA ASP A 36 -26.91 3.19 19.02
C ASP A 36 -27.43 1.75 19.17
N ILE A 37 -26.97 0.82 18.31
CA ILE A 37 -27.31 -0.60 18.42
C ILE A 37 -26.39 -1.27 19.44
N ASP A 38 -26.97 -1.72 20.54
CA ASP A 38 -26.28 -2.49 21.59
C ASP A 38 -26.43 -4.02 21.39
N HIS A 39 -27.49 -4.45 20.69
CA HIS A 39 -27.77 -5.87 20.43
C HIS A 39 -27.54 -6.23 18.96
N LEU A 40 -26.39 -6.82 18.66
CA LEU A 40 -25.97 -7.17 17.29
C LEU A 40 -26.62 -8.45 16.72
N ASN A 41 -27.43 -9.15 17.53
CA ASN A 41 -28.05 -10.42 17.18
C ASN A 41 -29.47 -10.24 16.57
N GLU A 42 -29.84 -9.02 16.21
CA GLU A 42 -31.11 -8.77 15.51
C GLU A 42 -30.96 -9.01 14.00
N PRO A 43 -31.84 -9.83 13.38
CA PRO A 43 -31.81 -10.07 11.92
C PRO A 43 -31.89 -8.79 11.07
N SER A 44 -32.54 -7.73 11.57
CA SER A 44 -32.61 -6.41 10.95
C SER A 44 -31.23 -5.81 10.65
N CYS A 45 -30.23 -6.11 11.50
CA CYS A 45 -28.87 -5.62 11.34
C CYS A 45 -28.23 -6.17 10.06
N ILE A 46 -28.40 -7.46 9.77
CA ILE A 46 -27.82 -8.05 8.56
C ILE A 46 -28.60 -7.62 7.31
N ASP A 47 -29.92 -7.48 7.42
CA ASP A 47 -30.77 -7.03 6.30
C ASP A 47 -30.36 -5.62 5.83
N ASN A 48 -30.12 -4.68 6.75
CA ASN A 48 -29.64 -3.33 6.42
C ASN A 48 -28.31 -3.35 5.64
N ILE A 49 -27.40 -4.25 6.03
CA ILE A 49 -26.10 -4.39 5.37
C ILE A 49 -26.27 -5.01 3.96
N LEU A 50 -27.18 -5.98 3.81
CA LEU A 50 -27.49 -6.61 2.53
C LEU A 50 -28.20 -5.65 1.57
N MET A 51 -29.13 -4.83 2.06
CA MET A 51 -29.76 -3.75 1.29
C MET A 51 -28.72 -2.76 0.78
N SER A 52 -27.83 -2.29 1.66
CA SER A 52 -26.71 -1.41 1.27
C SER A 52 -25.83 -2.04 0.18
N LEU A 53 -25.62 -3.35 0.24
CA LEU A 53 -24.84 -4.08 -0.75
C LEU A 53 -25.56 -4.21 -2.10
N GLU A 54 -26.88 -4.36 -2.09
CA GLU A 54 -27.72 -4.43 -3.29
C GLU A 54 -27.72 -3.10 -4.03
N GLU A 55 -27.95 -1.99 -3.33
CA GLU A 55 -27.87 -0.64 -3.91
C GLU A 55 -26.51 -0.36 -4.58
N ILE A 56 -25.41 -0.77 -3.93
CA ILE A 56 -24.06 -0.66 -4.49
C ILE A 56 -23.93 -1.46 -5.80
N ARG A 57 -24.51 -2.66 -5.85
CA ARG A 57 -24.45 -3.52 -7.04
C ARG A 57 -25.27 -2.94 -8.18
N ASP A 58 -26.45 -2.43 -7.89
CA ASP A 58 -27.32 -1.81 -8.89
C ASP A 58 -26.65 -0.58 -9.49
N GLU A 59 -26.02 0.26 -8.66
CA GLU A 59 -25.20 1.38 -9.13
C GLU A 59 -24.04 0.92 -10.03
N ASP A 60 -23.29 -0.11 -9.61
CA ASP A 60 -22.21 -0.67 -10.41
C ASP A 60 -22.70 -1.22 -11.76
N HIS A 61 -23.89 -1.84 -11.78
CA HIS A 61 -24.52 -2.38 -12.97
C HIS A 61 -24.98 -1.26 -13.93
N LEU A 62 -25.73 -0.29 -13.44
CA LEU A 62 -26.20 0.87 -14.22
C LEU A 62 -25.03 1.64 -14.83
N PHE A 63 -23.97 1.87 -14.05
CA PHE A 63 -22.77 2.54 -14.54
C PHE A 63 -22.10 1.73 -15.66
N MET A 64 -22.00 0.42 -15.54
CA MET A 64 -21.38 -0.42 -16.57
C MET A 64 -22.22 -0.51 -17.84
N GLU A 65 -23.55 -0.53 -17.74
CA GLU A 65 -24.44 -0.47 -18.91
C GLU A 65 -24.26 0.85 -19.66
N LEU A 66 -24.31 1.97 -18.94
CA LEU A 66 -24.01 3.29 -19.50
C LEU A 66 -22.62 3.31 -20.16
N LEU A 67 -21.61 2.73 -19.50
CA LEU A 67 -20.26 2.73 -20.02
C LEU A 67 -20.18 1.96 -21.35
N VAL A 68 -20.78 0.76 -21.41
CA VAL A 68 -20.85 -0.06 -22.63
C VAL A 68 -21.57 0.70 -23.73
N GLU A 69 -22.70 1.33 -23.44
CA GLU A 69 -23.43 2.14 -24.43
C GLU A 69 -22.52 3.22 -25.04
N ARG A 70 -21.77 3.93 -24.21
CA ARG A 70 -20.91 5.06 -24.62
C ARG A 70 -19.64 4.65 -25.36
N VAL A 71 -19.10 3.45 -25.13
CA VAL A 71 -17.79 3.04 -25.70
C VAL A 71 -17.82 1.74 -26.52
N SER A 72 -18.97 1.09 -26.70
CA SER A 72 -19.10 -0.18 -27.43
C SER A 72 -18.57 -0.15 -28.86
N ARG A 73 -18.55 1.02 -29.51
CA ARG A 73 -18.07 1.22 -30.88
C ARG A 73 -16.68 1.85 -30.95
N GLU A 74 -16.06 2.10 -29.81
CA GLU A 74 -14.76 2.77 -29.76
C GLU A 74 -13.63 1.76 -29.90
N GLU A 75 -12.70 2.06 -30.80
CA GLU A 75 -11.47 1.30 -30.94
C GLU A 75 -10.28 2.12 -30.46
N ILE A 76 -9.22 1.42 -30.04
CA ILE A 76 -7.99 2.06 -29.61
C ILE A 76 -7.23 2.52 -30.85
N THR A 77 -7.35 3.82 -31.17
CA THR A 77 -6.72 4.45 -32.34
C THR A 77 -5.36 5.09 -32.05
N TRP A 78 -4.96 5.17 -30.77
CA TRP A 78 -3.67 5.73 -30.38
C TRP A 78 -2.62 4.64 -30.21
N TYR A 79 -1.34 5.03 -30.35
CA TYR A 79 -0.22 4.14 -30.12
C TYR A 79 -0.24 3.58 -28.69
N GLN A 80 -0.18 2.25 -28.59
CA GLN A 80 0.02 1.54 -27.34
C GLN A 80 1.39 0.84 -27.35
N PRO A 81 2.27 1.13 -26.37
CA PRO A 81 3.48 0.34 -26.15
C PRO A 81 3.13 -1.13 -25.99
N TRP A 82 4.06 -2.03 -26.34
CA TRP A 82 3.83 -3.48 -26.32
C TRP A 82 3.32 -3.98 -24.96
N TYR A 83 3.80 -3.39 -23.86
CA TYR A 83 3.41 -3.74 -22.49
C TYR A 83 1.99 -3.27 -22.09
N GLN A 84 1.33 -2.46 -22.94
CA GLN A 84 -0.07 -2.06 -22.80
C GLN A 84 -1.01 -2.80 -23.76
N GLN A 85 -0.50 -3.65 -24.64
CA GLN A 85 -1.32 -4.40 -25.62
C GLN A 85 -1.94 -5.68 -25.03
N SER A 86 -1.76 -5.95 -23.73
CA SER A 86 -2.33 -7.12 -23.05
C SER A 86 -3.86 -7.15 -23.17
N ASN A 87 -4.40 -8.31 -23.57
CA ASN A 87 -5.84 -8.56 -23.56
C ASN A 87 -6.41 -8.80 -22.16
N SER A 88 -5.56 -8.98 -21.13
CA SER A 88 -6.00 -9.23 -19.75
C SER A 88 -5.64 -8.08 -18.82
N LEU A 89 -6.67 -7.58 -18.12
CA LEU A 89 -6.52 -6.59 -17.04
C LEU A 89 -6.27 -7.23 -15.67
N THR A 90 -6.60 -8.51 -15.50
CA THR A 90 -6.59 -9.19 -14.20
C THR A 90 -5.35 -10.04 -13.96
N ARG A 91 -4.53 -10.27 -15.00
CA ARG A 91 -3.31 -11.06 -14.91
C ARG A 91 -2.08 -10.20 -15.20
N PRO A 92 -1.00 -10.34 -14.41
CA PRO A 92 0.27 -9.70 -14.72
C PRO A 92 0.76 -10.12 -16.11
N LEU A 93 1.37 -9.17 -16.82
CA LEU A 93 2.00 -9.43 -18.11
C LEU A 93 3.15 -10.43 -17.93
N LYS A 94 3.11 -11.55 -18.66
CA LYS A 94 4.23 -12.48 -18.74
C LYS A 94 5.22 -11.95 -19.77
N CYS A 95 6.38 -11.48 -19.32
CA CYS A 95 7.43 -10.97 -20.20
C CYS A 95 8.43 -12.07 -20.55
N SER A 96 8.69 -12.28 -21.83
CA SER A 96 9.90 -12.99 -22.29
C SER A 96 11.13 -12.08 -22.18
N GLU A 97 12.33 -12.65 -22.08
CA GLU A 97 13.58 -11.87 -21.96
C GLU A 97 13.80 -10.92 -23.16
N LYS A 98 13.43 -11.35 -24.37
CA LYS A 98 13.52 -10.52 -25.59
C LYS A 98 12.64 -9.27 -25.54
N GLN A 99 11.47 -9.34 -24.90
CA GLN A 99 10.52 -8.22 -24.79
C GLN A 99 10.97 -7.17 -23.76
N LYS A 100 11.66 -7.59 -22.69
CA LYS A 100 12.19 -6.65 -21.68
C LYS A 100 13.23 -5.67 -22.23
N ASN A 101 13.92 -6.07 -23.30
CA ASN A 101 15.01 -5.29 -23.88
C ASN A 101 14.54 -4.29 -24.96
N ALA A 102 13.28 -4.35 -25.40
CA ALA A 102 12.75 -3.48 -26.45
C ALA A 102 12.31 -2.12 -25.91
N GLU A 103 11.44 -2.11 -24.89
CA GLU A 103 10.99 -0.89 -24.20
C GLU A 103 10.79 -1.20 -22.70
N PRO A 104 11.46 -0.49 -21.78
CA PRO A 104 11.29 -0.73 -20.36
C PRO A 104 9.95 -0.17 -19.86
N PHE A 105 9.37 -0.84 -18.87
CA PHE A 105 8.23 -0.32 -18.11
C PHE A 105 8.49 -0.46 -16.61
N LEU A 106 7.89 0.42 -15.82
CA LEU A 106 8.10 0.48 -14.38
C LEU A 106 7.29 -0.62 -13.68
N THR A 107 7.93 -1.40 -12.80
CA THR A 107 7.30 -2.52 -12.05
C THR A 107 7.03 -2.22 -10.57
N ASP A 108 7.46 -1.05 -10.10
CA ASP A 108 7.26 -0.59 -8.72
C ASP A 108 5.83 -0.09 -8.47
N THR A 109 5.62 0.57 -7.33
CA THR A 109 4.33 1.17 -6.96
C THR A 109 4.04 2.41 -7.82
N ILE A 110 2.77 2.59 -8.20
CA ILE A 110 2.31 3.83 -8.86
C ILE A 110 2.57 5.01 -7.92
N SER A 111 3.33 5.99 -8.42
CA SER A 111 3.63 7.23 -7.72
C SER A 111 2.45 8.19 -7.70
N LYS A 112 2.51 9.22 -6.85
CA LYS A 112 1.51 10.28 -6.81
C LYS A 112 1.33 10.98 -8.16
N ALA A 113 2.42 11.34 -8.84
CA ALA A 113 2.37 11.96 -10.17
C ALA A 113 1.67 11.06 -11.21
N GLU A 114 1.94 9.75 -11.19
CA GLU A 114 1.25 8.80 -12.06
C GLU A 114 -0.23 8.67 -11.69
N SER A 115 -0.56 8.62 -10.40
CA SER A 115 -1.95 8.61 -9.92
C SER A 115 -2.71 9.87 -10.33
N ASP A 116 -2.08 11.04 -10.27
CA ASP A 116 -2.67 12.31 -10.67
C ASP A 116 -2.86 12.36 -12.19
N ARG A 117 -1.95 11.73 -12.96
CA ARG A 117 -2.11 11.55 -14.40
C ARG A 117 -3.27 10.62 -14.74
N ILE A 118 -3.46 9.51 -14.01
CA ILE A 118 -4.65 8.65 -14.12
C ILE A 118 -5.91 9.47 -13.86
N LYS A 119 -5.95 10.26 -12.78
CA LYS A 119 -7.08 11.15 -12.46
C LYS A 119 -7.34 12.19 -13.55
N LYS A 120 -6.29 12.80 -14.11
CA LYS A 120 -6.39 13.75 -15.23
C LYS A 120 -6.94 13.08 -16.50
N ASN A 121 -6.48 11.87 -16.80
CA ASN A 121 -6.99 11.10 -17.94
C ASN A 121 -8.47 10.71 -17.71
N TRP A 122 -8.86 10.38 -16.48
CA TRP A 122 -10.25 10.10 -16.12
C TRP A 122 -11.15 11.32 -16.34
N ARG A 123 -10.75 12.52 -15.88
CA ARG A 123 -11.49 13.76 -16.17
C ARG A 123 -11.68 14.03 -17.66
N LYS A 124 -10.65 13.77 -18.47
CA LYS A 124 -10.76 13.89 -19.93
C LYS A 124 -11.70 12.85 -20.53
N PHE A 125 -11.66 11.63 -20.03
CA PHE A 125 -12.55 10.55 -20.44
C PHE A 125 -14.01 10.91 -20.15
N MET A 126 -14.30 11.37 -18.93
CA MET A 126 -15.65 11.81 -18.52
C MET A 126 -16.19 12.87 -19.46
N LYS A 127 -15.41 13.93 -19.73
CA LYS A 127 -15.83 15.01 -20.65
C LYS A 127 -16.05 14.49 -22.07
N LYS A 128 -15.17 13.61 -22.57
CA LYS A 128 -15.26 13.09 -23.95
C LYS A 128 -16.47 12.17 -24.15
N TYR A 129 -16.71 11.26 -23.22
CA TYR A 129 -17.72 10.21 -23.34
C TYR A 129 -19.03 10.53 -22.61
N LYS A 130 -19.08 11.67 -21.90
CA LYS A 130 -20.21 12.14 -21.09
C LYS A 130 -20.67 11.07 -20.08
N VAL A 131 -19.71 10.55 -19.32
CA VAL A 131 -19.95 9.58 -18.24
C VAL A 131 -19.77 10.25 -16.87
N PRO A 132 -20.51 9.83 -15.84
CA PRO A 132 -20.38 10.38 -14.48
C PRO A 132 -19.06 9.99 -13.82
N ASP A 133 -18.66 10.71 -12.76
CA ASP A 133 -17.45 10.43 -11.96
C ASP A 133 -17.63 9.22 -11.04
N GLN A 134 -17.81 8.04 -11.62
CA GLN A 134 -18.05 6.77 -10.93
C GLN A 134 -16.92 5.77 -11.19
N LEU A 135 -15.66 6.23 -11.05
CA LEU A 135 -14.50 5.35 -11.22
C LEU A 135 -14.47 4.20 -10.18
N ILE A 136 -15.09 4.41 -9.01
CA ILE A 136 -15.28 3.37 -8.00
C ILE A 136 -16.17 2.23 -8.51
N SER A 137 -17.20 2.53 -9.30
CA SER A 137 -18.08 1.51 -9.89
C SER A 137 -17.31 0.62 -10.86
N LEU A 138 -16.43 1.20 -11.68
CA LEU A 138 -15.48 0.45 -12.51
C LEU A 138 -14.55 -0.45 -11.68
N ALA A 139 -14.12 0.04 -10.51
CA ALA A 139 -13.21 -0.66 -9.60
C ALA A 139 -13.89 -1.84 -8.89
N ARG A 140 -15.16 -1.70 -8.51
CA ARG A 140 -15.96 -2.71 -7.78
C ARG A 140 -16.58 -3.74 -8.70
N TRP A 141 -16.94 -3.36 -9.93
CA TRP A 141 -17.66 -4.22 -10.84
C TRP A 141 -16.92 -5.54 -11.15
N LYS A 142 -17.67 -6.64 -11.07
CA LYS A 142 -17.20 -8.01 -11.31
C LYS A 142 -18.19 -8.74 -12.21
N ASN A 143 -17.69 -9.31 -13.31
CA ASN A 143 -18.47 -10.23 -14.12
C ASN A 143 -18.64 -11.58 -13.38
N LYS A 144 -19.78 -11.75 -12.69
CA LYS A 144 -20.11 -12.98 -11.94
C LYS A 144 -20.97 -13.96 -12.75
N GLY A 145 -21.80 -13.47 -13.69
CA GLY A 145 -22.78 -14.28 -14.41
C GLY A 145 -22.40 -14.67 -15.84
N LYS A 146 -21.62 -13.84 -16.54
CA LYS A 146 -21.07 -14.16 -17.86
C LYS A 146 -19.60 -14.56 -17.64
N SER A 147 -19.15 -15.62 -18.28
CA SER A 147 -17.76 -16.07 -18.18
C SER A 147 -16.81 -14.88 -18.34
N ARG A 148 -15.67 -14.86 -17.62
CA ARG A 148 -14.61 -13.82 -17.70
C ARG A 148 -13.90 -13.81 -19.08
N LEU A 149 -14.63 -14.16 -20.14
CA LEU A 149 -14.17 -14.14 -21.50
C LEU A 149 -13.88 -12.69 -21.86
N PRO A 150 -12.71 -12.41 -22.45
CA PRO A 150 -12.28 -11.05 -22.80
C PRO A 150 -13.17 -10.39 -23.87
N ASN A 151 -14.14 -11.11 -24.43
CA ASN A 151 -14.95 -10.70 -25.56
C ASN A 151 -16.36 -10.22 -25.16
N THR A 152 -16.70 -10.19 -23.86
CA THR A 152 -18.00 -9.59 -23.49
C THR A 152 -17.92 -8.07 -23.65
N PRO A 153 -19.03 -7.39 -24.03
CA PRO A 153 -19.04 -5.93 -24.22
C PRO A 153 -18.55 -5.18 -22.98
N GLU A 154 -18.87 -5.67 -21.79
CA GLU A 154 -18.47 -5.08 -20.52
C GLU A 154 -16.96 -5.15 -20.29
N GLU A 155 -16.31 -6.28 -20.61
CA GLU A 155 -14.85 -6.43 -20.49
C GLU A 155 -14.11 -5.63 -21.58
N GLN A 156 -14.68 -5.52 -22.80
CA GLN A 156 -14.15 -4.66 -23.85
C GLN A 156 -14.20 -3.18 -23.46
N ALA A 157 -15.35 -2.72 -22.95
CA ALA A 157 -15.51 -1.36 -22.45
C ALA A 157 -14.52 -1.07 -21.33
N LYS A 158 -14.42 -1.97 -20.34
CA LYS A 158 -13.46 -1.87 -19.24
C LYS A 158 -12.01 -1.79 -19.73
N ARG A 159 -11.63 -2.62 -20.70
CA ARG A 159 -10.31 -2.55 -21.34
C ARG A 159 -10.07 -1.22 -22.01
N PHE A 160 -11.03 -0.73 -22.79
CA PHE A 160 -10.94 0.55 -23.48
C PHE A 160 -10.72 1.69 -22.47
N VAL A 161 -11.49 1.73 -21.38
CA VAL A 161 -11.32 2.73 -20.32
C VAL A 161 -9.93 2.63 -19.70
N VAL A 162 -9.49 1.44 -19.28
CA VAL A 162 -8.17 1.29 -18.64
C VAL A 162 -7.04 1.68 -19.61
N ALA A 163 -7.17 1.34 -20.90
CA ALA A 163 -6.24 1.76 -21.95
C ALA A 163 -6.22 3.28 -22.14
N TYR A 164 -7.37 3.94 -22.05
CA TYR A 164 -7.45 5.40 -22.10
C TYR A 164 -6.77 6.03 -20.88
N LEU A 165 -6.99 5.45 -19.69
CA LEU A 165 -6.40 5.91 -18.45
C LEU A 165 -4.88 5.68 -18.39
N SER A 166 -4.37 4.67 -19.09
CA SER A 166 -2.93 4.37 -19.14
C SER A 166 -2.11 5.28 -20.06
N ARG A 167 -2.75 6.23 -20.76
CA ARG A 167 -2.09 7.07 -21.77
C ARG A 167 -0.95 7.90 -21.18
N GLY A 168 0.24 7.64 -21.72
CA GLY A 168 1.51 8.28 -21.34
C GLY A 168 2.04 7.88 -19.98
N LEU A 169 1.68 6.68 -19.50
CA LEU A 169 2.30 6.02 -18.37
C LEU A 169 3.22 4.90 -18.86
N GLU A 170 4.38 4.75 -18.23
CA GLU A 170 5.29 3.61 -18.42
C GLU A 170 4.83 2.40 -17.57
N ARG A 171 3.53 2.09 -17.64
CA ARG A 171 2.86 1.06 -16.84
C ARG A 171 2.03 0.14 -17.72
N THR A 172 1.93 -1.13 -17.33
CA THR A 172 1.01 -2.09 -17.95
C THR A 172 -0.45 -1.76 -17.62
N LEU A 173 -1.39 -2.20 -18.47
CA LEU A 173 -2.83 -2.07 -18.17
C LEU A 173 -3.20 -2.75 -16.85
N TYR A 174 -2.58 -3.91 -16.56
CA TYR A 174 -2.76 -4.62 -15.30
C TYR A 174 -2.41 -3.75 -14.08
N GLN A 175 -1.30 -3.01 -14.12
CA GLN A 175 -0.89 -2.15 -13.02
C GLN A 175 -1.83 -0.97 -12.82
N VAL A 176 -2.25 -0.34 -13.93
CA VAL A 176 -3.22 0.77 -13.89
C VAL A 176 -4.56 0.28 -13.35
N PHE A 177 -5.08 -0.85 -13.85
CA PHE A 177 -6.32 -1.42 -13.35
C PHE A 177 -6.21 -1.83 -11.88
N ARG A 178 -5.11 -2.46 -11.47
CA ARG A 178 -4.87 -2.81 -10.07
C ARG A 178 -4.82 -1.56 -9.17
N HIS A 179 -4.22 -0.47 -9.64
CA HIS A 179 -4.26 0.80 -8.93
C HIS A 179 -5.69 1.33 -8.82
N ILE A 180 -6.48 1.28 -9.88
CA ILE A 180 -7.89 1.68 -9.85
C ILE A 180 -8.66 0.90 -8.77
N VAL A 181 -8.55 -0.43 -8.79
CA VAL A 181 -9.19 -1.33 -7.82
C VAL A 181 -8.75 -1.04 -6.38
N THR A 182 -7.45 -0.81 -6.15
CA THR A 182 -6.90 -0.66 -4.78
C THR A 182 -6.99 0.76 -4.22
N TYR A 183 -6.93 1.77 -5.09
CA TYR A 183 -6.95 3.17 -4.69
C TYR A 183 -8.37 3.72 -4.63
N TYR A 184 -9.21 3.42 -5.63
CA TYR A 184 -10.58 3.92 -5.72
C TYR A 184 -11.62 2.91 -5.25
N GLY A 185 -11.38 1.61 -5.42
CA GLY A 185 -12.29 0.56 -4.91
C GLY A 185 -12.17 0.28 -3.41
N SER A 186 -11.13 0.78 -2.75
CA SER A 186 -10.92 0.64 -1.30
C SER A 186 -10.28 1.90 -0.68
N PRO A 187 -10.97 3.06 -0.75
CA PRO A 187 -10.45 4.34 -0.27
C PRO A 187 -10.18 4.35 1.23
N ASN A 188 -10.94 3.58 2.01
CA ASN A 188 -10.86 3.58 3.47
C ASN A 188 -9.63 2.82 3.94
N LYS A 189 -8.72 3.54 4.60
CA LYS A 189 -7.44 3.04 5.12
C LYS A 189 -7.26 3.51 6.55
N GLY A 190 -6.67 2.66 7.40
CA GLY A 190 -6.35 3.01 8.78
C GLY A 190 -6.99 2.07 9.80
N PRO A 191 -7.03 2.46 11.08
CA PRO A 191 -7.77 1.75 12.12
C PRO A 191 -9.25 1.60 11.75
N TYR A 192 -9.92 0.58 12.28
CA TYR A 192 -11.38 0.46 12.16
C TYR A 192 -12.04 1.36 13.21
N THR A 193 -13.17 1.97 12.86
CA THR A 193 -14.03 2.67 13.82
C THR A 193 -14.83 1.65 14.66
N PRO A 194 -15.31 2.02 15.86
CA PRO A 194 -16.18 1.15 16.65
C PRO A 194 -17.41 0.66 15.87
N GLU A 195 -17.99 1.53 15.04
CA GLU A 195 -19.14 1.23 14.19
C GLU A 195 -18.79 0.24 13.09
N GLU A 196 -17.64 0.40 12.43
CA GLU A 196 -17.13 -0.60 11.49
C GLU A 196 -16.93 -1.95 12.17
N GLU A 197 -16.46 -1.99 13.42
CA GLU A 197 -16.29 -3.24 14.18
C GLU A 197 -17.62 -3.93 14.49
N LYS A 198 -18.67 -3.18 14.86
CA LYS A 198 -20.04 -3.72 15.03
C LYS A 198 -20.57 -4.34 13.73
N ILE A 199 -20.45 -3.63 12.61
CA ILE A 199 -20.88 -4.13 11.29
C ILE A 199 -20.12 -5.41 10.91
N MET A 200 -18.82 -5.45 11.21
CA MET A 200 -17.98 -6.63 11.00
C MET A 200 -18.45 -7.84 11.82
N GLU A 201 -18.77 -7.63 13.10
CA GLU A 201 -19.26 -8.69 13.99
C GLU A 201 -20.54 -9.33 13.47
N VAL A 202 -21.54 -8.52 13.08
CA VAL A 202 -22.78 -9.01 12.45
C VAL A 202 -22.47 -9.85 11.21
N CYS A 203 -21.61 -9.35 10.32
CA CYS A 203 -21.29 -10.09 9.10
C CYS A 203 -20.58 -11.42 9.37
N PHE A 204 -19.74 -11.47 10.40
CA PHE A 204 -19.00 -12.68 10.76
C PHE A 204 -19.89 -13.74 11.43
N GLU A 205 -20.93 -13.31 12.14
CA GLU A 205 -21.91 -14.21 12.73
C GLU A 205 -22.87 -14.79 11.68
N TYR A 206 -23.51 -13.93 10.87
CA TYR A 206 -24.57 -14.36 9.94
C TYR A 206 -24.03 -14.93 8.61
N HIS A 207 -22.91 -14.42 8.10
CA HIS A 207 -22.36 -14.83 6.80
C HIS A 207 -20.83 -15.03 6.81
N PRO A 208 -20.25 -15.88 7.67
CA PRO A 208 -18.79 -16.02 7.84
C PRO A 208 -18.04 -16.30 6.53
N ASN A 209 -18.62 -17.11 5.64
CA ASN A 209 -18.00 -17.49 4.36
C ASN A 209 -17.95 -16.34 3.34
N HIS A 210 -18.86 -15.37 3.45
CA HIS A 210 -18.98 -14.26 2.51
C HIS A 210 -18.66 -12.89 3.11
N ALA A 211 -18.50 -12.82 4.44
CA ALA A 211 -18.31 -11.60 5.20
C ALA A 211 -17.20 -10.73 4.64
N VAL A 212 -16.04 -11.31 4.30
CA VAL A 212 -14.92 -10.55 3.75
C VAL A 212 -15.28 -9.83 2.43
N THR A 213 -16.04 -10.50 1.56
CA THR A 213 -16.44 -9.91 0.28
C THR A 213 -17.49 -8.84 0.48
N LEU A 214 -18.46 -9.10 1.36
CA LEU A 214 -19.55 -8.18 1.71
C LEU A 214 -19.01 -6.92 2.38
N LEU A 215 -18.22 -7.08 3.44
CA LEU A 215 -17.60 -5.99 4.19
C LEU A 215 -16.63 -5.18 3.33
N SER A 216 -15.93 -5.80 2.37
CA SER A 216 -15.03 -5.07 1.49
C SER A 216 -15.79 -4.08 0.61
N SER A 217 -16.97 -4.48 0.12
CA SER A 217 -17.86 -3.61 -0.67
C SER A 217 -18.48 -2.52 0.19
N VAL A 218 -19.10 -2.90 1.32
CA VAL A 218 -19.88 -1.98 2.16
C VAL A 218 -18.98 -1.00 2.91
N LEU A 219 -17.90 -1.48 3.54
CA LEU A 219 -16.97 -0.63 4.28
C LEU A 219 -15.93 0.06 3.38
N LYS A 220 -15.92 -0.25 2.08
CA LYS A 220 -14.95 0.27 1.10
C LYS A 220 -13.50 0.05 1.55
N ARG A 221 -13.23 -1.13 2.14
CA ARG A 221 -11.92 -1.52 2.70
C ARG A 221 -11.32 -2.69 1.94
N GLU A 222 -9.99 -2.78 1.97
CA GLU A 222 -9.26 -3.88 1.32
C GLU A 222 -9.64 -5.24 1.96
N PRO A 223 -10.05 -6.25 1.17
CA PRO A 223 -10.47 -7.57 1.68
C PRO A 223 -9.44 -8.22 2.61
N ARG A 224 -8.15 -8.00 2.33
CA ARG A 224 -7.05 -8.56 3.10
C ARG A 224 -7.01 -8.04 4.53
N GLY A 225 -7.39 -6.78 4.75
CA GLY A 225 -7.48 -6.19 6.08
C GLY A 225 -8.60 -6.82 6.90
N ILE A 226 -9.76 -7.01 6.27
CA ILE A 226 -10.95 -7.61 6.87
C ILE A 226 -10.70 -9.09 7.20
N TYR A 227 -10.14 -9.85 6.27
CA TYR A 227 -9.80 -11.26 6.49
C TYR A 227 -8.85 -11.45 7.68
N LYS A 228 -7.86 -10.57 7.85
CA LYS A 228 -6.99 -10.59 9.03
C LYS A 228 -7.73 -10.32 10.34
N ARG A 229 -8.77 -9.48 10.32
CA ARG A 229 -9.59 -9.18 11.50
C ARG A 229 -10.49 -10.39 11.84
N LEU A 230 -11.14 -10.96 10.83
CA LEU A 230 -11.88 -12.23 10.95
C LEU A 230 -11.00 -13.33 11.55
N GLN A 231 -9.79 -13.52 11.02
CA GLN A 231 -8.85 -14.50 11.58
C GLN A 231 -8.44 -14.20 13.02
N GLN A 232 -8.41 -12.93 13.45
CA GLN A 232 -8.10 -12.56 14.84
C GLN A 232 -9.27 -12.80 15.80
N GLN A 233 -10.51 -12.75 15.31
CA GLN A 233 -11.70 -13.11 16.09
C GLN A 233 -11.86 -14.63 16.17
N LEU A 234 -11.69 -15.35 15.05
CA LEU A 234 -11.82 -16.80 15.00
C LEU A 234 -10.66 -17.54 15.68
N ASN A 235 -9.44 -16.98 15.64
CA ASN A 235 -8.30 -17.54 16.35
C ASN A 235 -7.99 -16.67 17.55
N VAL A 236 -8.11 -17.24 18.76
CA VAL A 236 -7.40 -16.73 19.94
C VAL A 236 -5.96 -16.53 19.51
N LYS A 237 -5.49 -15.28 19.47
CA LYS A 237 -4.16 -14.92 18.96
C LYS A 237 -3.16 -15.97 19.45
N PRO A 238 -2.48 -16.73 18.57
CA PRO A 238 -1.40 -17.58 19.04
C PRO A 238 -0.45 -16.64 19.76
N ASP A 239 -0.17 -16.93 21.03
CA ASP A 239 0.47 -16.00 21.94
C ASP A 239 1.84 -15.62 21.35
N ILE A 240 1.93 -14.45 20.71
CA ILE A 240 3.13 -14.05 19.98
C ILE A 240 4.15 -13.62 21.03
N LYS A 241 4.90 -14.60 21.56
CA LYS A 241 5.96 -14.37 22.53
C LYS A 241 6.98 -13.38 21.93
N LYS A 242 6.98 -12.14 22.40
CA LYS A 242 7.98 -11.15 21.95
C LYS A 242 9.37 -11.63 22.36
N MET A 243 10.17 -12.07 21.39
CA MET A 243 11.55 -12.47 21.65
C MET A 243 12.40 -11.24 22.03
N LYS A 244 12.98 -11.26 23.22
CA LYS A 244 13.97 -10.26 23.65
C LYS A 244 15.34 -10.68 23.13
N TRP A 245 15.86 -9.95 22.15
CA TRP A 245 17.18 -10.23 21.58
C TRP A 245 18.31 -9.88 22.55
N THR A 246 19.10 -10.88 22.91
CA THR A 246 20.34 -10.75 23.67
C THR A 246 21.54 -11.04 22.76
N LEU A 247 22.76 -10.67 23.17
CA LEU A 247 23.97 -10.99 22.40
C LEU A 247 24.12 -12.50 22.14
N PRO A 248 23.97 -13.40 23.14
CA PRO A 248 24.06 -14.84 22.88
C PRO A 248 23.02 -15.35 21.88
N LEU A 249 21.77 -14.85 21.94
CA LEU A 249 20.74 -15.22 20.97
C LEU A 249 21.06 -14.70 19.56
N ALA A 250 21.59 -13.49 19.45
CA ALA A 250 22.03 -12.93 18.18
C ALA A 250 23.22 -13.71 17.60
N THR A 251 24.15 -14.15 18.44
CA THR A 251 25.28 -15.01 18.05
C THR A 251 24.77 -16.35 17.54
N LYS A 252 23.89 -17.03 18.29
CA LYS A 252 23.25 -18.28 17.86
C LYS A 252 22.53 -18.10 16.53
N PHE A 253 21.83 -16.99 16.36
CA PHE A 253 21.14 -16.65 15.12
C PHE A 253 22.11 -16.53 13.95
N LEU A 254 23.20 -15.80 14.12
CA LEU A 254 24.20 -15.60 13.08
C LEU A 254 24.93 -16.90 12.71
N LYS A 255 25.35 -17.70 13.70
CA LYS A 255 26.00 -19.01 13.46
C LYS A 255 25.09 -19.93 12.64
N LEU A 256 23.81 -20.00 12.98
CA LEU A 256 22.82 -20.79 12.21
C LEU A 256 22.55 -20.20 10.83
N LEU A 257 22.52 -18.87 10.70
CA LEU A 257 22.33 -18.20 9.42
C LEU A 257 23.47 -18.56 8.45
N LEU A 258 24.72 -18.40 8.90
CA LEU A 258 25.91 -18.75 8.12
C LEU A 258 25.88 -20.22 7.71
N LYS A 259 25.59 -21.12 8.66
CA LYS A 259 25.46 -22.57 8.44
C LYS A 259 24.39 -22.93 7.40
N TYR A 260 23.25 -22.25 7.37
CA TYR A 260 22.18 -22.58 6.43
C TYR A 260 22.31 -21.90 5.08
N THR A 261 23.14 -20.85 4.99
CA THR A 261 23.45 -20.21 3.72
C THR A 261 24.68 -20.80 3.02
N ASP A 262 25.55 -21.52 3.76
CA ASP A 262 26.86 -21.98 3.30
C ASP A 262 27.71 -20.85 2.70
N LEU A 263 27.63 -19.66 3.32
CA LEU A 263 28.32 -18.46 2.88
C LEU A 263 29.11 -17.82 4.03
N PRO A 264 30.29 -17.23 3.73
CA PRO A 264 30.99 -16.38 4.68
C PRO A 264 30.21 -15.08 4.93
N LEU A 265 30.48 -14.45 6.08
CA LEU A 265 29.73 -13.29 6.57
C LEU A 265 29.74 -12.12 5.58
N GLU A 266 30.87 -11.86 4.94
CA GLU A 266 31.09 -10.75 4.01
C GLU A 266 30.17 -10.86 2.80
N LYS A 267 29.94 -12.10 2.32
CA LYS A 267 29.06 -12.37 1.16
C LYS A 267 27.57 -12.19 1.49
N LEU A 268 27.20 -12.07 2.77
CA LEU A 268 25.82 -11.79 3.18
C LEU A 268 25.46 -10.29 3.13
N LYS A 269 26.44 -9.37 3.03
CA LYS A 269 26.23 -7.92 3.09
C LYS A 269 25.20 -7.43 2.05
N ASN A 270 25.32 -7.85 0.80
CA ASN A 270 24.50 -7.38 -0.31
C ASN A 270 23.54 -8.46 -0.87
N ARG A 271 23.42 -9.61 -0.20
CA ARG A 271 22.63 -10.74 -0.70
C ARG A 271 21.26 -10.81 -0.04
N SER A 272 20.23 -11.05 -0.85
CA SER A 272 18.91 -11.40 -0.34
C SER A 272 18.92 -12.86 0.13
N ILE A 273 18.61 -13.06 1.41
CA ILE A 273 18.51 -14.39 2.01
C ILE A 273 17.14 -15.00 1.65
N GLU A 274 17.16 -16.24 1.17
CA GLU A 274 15.96 -16.94 0.73
C GLU A 274 14.99 -17.22 1.88
N LYS A 275 13.69 -17.32 1.56
CA LYS A 275 12.64 -17.63 2.54
C LYS A 275 12.87 -19.01 3.18
N SER A 276 13.35 -19.98 2.40
CA SER A 276 13.68 -21.35 2.84
C SER A 276 14.63 -21.35 4.05
N VAL A 277 15.67 -20.52 4.02
CA VAL A 277 16.64 -20.38 5.12
C VAL A 277 15.98 -19.84 6.38
N PHE A 278 15.12 -18.82 6.27
CA PHE A 278 14.42 -18.27 7.44
C PHE A 278 13.41 -19.25 8.03
N VAL A 279 12.83 -20.15 7.24
CA VAL A 279 11.94 -21.21 7.74
C VAL A 279 12.75 -22.22 8.57
N LYS A 280 13.94 -22.65 8.11
CA LYS A 280 14.85 -23.50 8.90
C LYS A 280 15.26 -22.84 10.23
N LEU A 281 15.53 -21.52 10.20
CA LEU A 281 15.82 -20.76 11.41
C LEU A 281 14.62 -20.68 12.36
N ALA A 282 13.41 -20.51 11.82
CA ALA A 282 12.17 -20.44 12.58
C ALA A 282 11.93 -21.70 13.41
N GLU A 283 12.20 -22.88 12.84
CA GLU A 283 12.12 -24.16 13.52
C GLU A 283 13.09 -24.22 14.71
N LYS A 284 14.35 -23.78 14.55
CA LYS A 284 15.36 -23.81 15.63
C LYS A 284 15.15 -22.77 16.73
N PHE A 285 14.43 -21.69 16.43
CA PHE A 285 14.11 -20.64 17.39
C PHE A 285 12.70 -20.77 17.96
N GLU A 286 11.92 -21.75 17.50
CA GLU A 286 10.50 -21.90 17.80
C GLU A 286 9.74 -20.57 17.64
N HIS A 287 10.08 -19.84 16.57
CA HIS A 287 9.64 -18.47 16.38
C HIS A 287 9.30 -18.16 14.93
N ASN A 288 8.40 -17.20 14.70
CA ASN A 288 7.95 -16.87 13.34
C ASN A 288 9.13 -16.35 12.50
N TYR A 289 9.34 -16.96 11.33
CA TYR A 289 10.40 -16.59 10.37
C TYR A 289 10.36 -15.09 9.99
N THR A 290 9.18 -14.47 10.02
CA THR A 290 9.01 -13.05 9.73
C THR A 290 9.72 -12.19 10.77
N HIS A 291 9.66 -12.54 12.05
CA HIS A 291 10.35 -11.80 13.11
C HIS A 291 11.86 -11.96 13.03
N LEU A 292 12.33 -13.16 12.74
CA LEU A 292 13.75 -13.44 12.51
C LEU A 292 14.30 -12.62 11.33
N ARG A 293 13.54 -12.59 10.23
CA ARG A 293 13.86 -11.78 9.05
C ARG A 293 13.85 -10.28 9.37
N LEU A 294 12.88 -9.81 10.15
CA LEU A 294 12.82 -8.41 10.59
C LEU A 294 14.02 -8.07 11.47
N PHE A 295 14.39 -8.92 12.43
CA PHE A 295 15.55 -8.71 13.28
C PHE A 295 16.84 -8.58 12.46
N TRP A 296 17.05 -9.47 11.48
CA TRP A 296 18.19 -9.39 10.56
C TRP A 296 18.26 -8.04 9.86
N TYR A 297 17.25 -7.71 9.04
CA TYR A 297 17.31 -6.52 8.19
C TYR A 297 17.11 -5.20 8.95
N GLN A 298 16.48 -5.18 10.13
CA GLN A 298 16.23 -3.96 10.91
C GLN A 298 17.25 -3.71 12.00
N SER A 299 18.16 -4.65 12.29
CA SER A 299 19.11 -4.48 13.40
C SER A 299 20.43 -5.18 13.11
N LEU A 300 20.47 -6.51 13.13
CA LEU A 300 21.72 -7.25 13.16
C LEU A 300 22.59 -7.00 11.92
N HIS A 301 22.01 -7.00 10.72
CA HIS A 301 22.74 -6.71 9.48
C HIS A 301 23.47 -5.36 9.54
N VAL A 302 22.75 -4.31 9.95
CA VAL A 302 23.31 -2.96 10.08
C VAL A 302 24.39 -2.90 11.16
N GLN A 303 24.25 -3.65 12.24
CA GLN A 303 25.25 -3.72 13.31
C GLN A 303 26.55 -4.39 12.89
N LEU A 304 26.50 -5.30 11.92
CA LEU A 304 27.65 -6.06 11.42
C LEU A 304 28.38 -5.30 10.30
N PHE A 305 27.63 -4.70 9.38
CA PHE A 305 28.19 -4.19 8.13
C PHE A 305 28.40 -2.68 8.06
N VAL A 306 27.85 -1.90 8.99
CA VAL A 306 28.15 -0.47 9.07
C VAL A 306 29.38 -0.25 9.94
N GLU A 307 30.38 0.42 9.37
CA GLU A 307 31.69 0.65 9.98
C GLU A 307 31.61 1.52 11.24
N GLU A 308 30.72 2.51 11.24
CA GLU A 308 30.54 3.44 12.35
C GLU A 308 29.35 3.11 13.25
N HIS A 309 29.44 3.51 14.51
CA HIS A 309 28.29 3.46 15.40
C HIS A 309 27.22 4.49 15.02
N ILE A 310 25.99 4.03 14.79
CA ILE A 310 24.92 4.90 14.30
C ILE A 310 24.20 5.58 15.47
N LYS A 311 24.27 6.91 15.53
CA LYS A 311 23.36 7.72 16.35
C LYS A 311 22.02 7.88 15.61
N LEU A 312 20.96 7.21 16.07
CA LEU A 312 19.67 7.17 15.35
C LEU A 312 19.08 8.56 15.07
N ASN A 313 19.25 9.51 15.98
CA ASN A 313 18.78 10.89 15.75
C ASN A 313 19.57 11.62 14.65
N LYS A 314 20.88 11.38 14.55
CA LYS A 314 21.72 11.94 13.47
C LYS A 314 21.30 11.35 12.12
N LEU A 315 21.07 10.03 12.09
CA LEU A 315 20.58 9.33 10.90
C LEU A 315 19.21 9.87 10.45
N ARG A 316 18.24 9.99 11.37
CA ARG A 316 16.91 10.57 11.07
C ARG A 316 17.02 11.97 10.49
N LYS A 317 17.78 12.87 11.13
CA LYS A 317 17.98 14.25 10.64
C LYS A 317 18.58 14.26 9.23
N ARG A 318 19.61 13.44 8.98
CA ARG A 318 20.25 13.32 7.66
C ARG A 318 19.25 12.79 6.62
N ALA A 319 18.44 11.80 6.99
CA ALA A 319 17.44 11.22 6.10
C ALA A 319 16.35 12.20 5.72
N PHE A 320 15.74 12.91 6.69
CA PHE A 320 14.71 13.89 6.37
C PHE A 320 15.23 15.10 5.59
N LYS A 321 16.49 15.54 5.82
CA LYS A 321 17.12 16.55 4.98
C LYS A 321 17.23 16.09 3.52
N LYS A 322 17.74 14.86 3.29
CA LYS A 322 17.83 14.29 1.94
C LYS A 322 16.47 14.06 1.28
N LEU A 323 15.45 13.68 2.05
CA LEU A 323 14.08 13.51 1.53
C LEU A 323 13.45 14.84 1.14
N ARG A 324 13.71 15.90 1.89
CA ARG A 324 13.22 17.25 1.57
C ARG A 324 13.76 17.73 0.22
N ASP A 325 15.01 17.41 -0.08
CA ASP A 325 15.69 17.81 -1.31
C ASP A 325 15.48 16.78 -2.46
N SER A 326 14.58 15.80 -2.29
CA SER A 326 14.32 14.73 -3.26
C SER A 326 13.16 15.06 -4.21
N SER A 327 13.06 14.32 -5.33
CA SER A 327 11.97 14.46 -6.30
C SER A 327 10.67 13.74 -5.92
N TYR A 328 10.62 13.07 -4.76
CA TYR A 328 9.42 12.35 -4.32
C TYR A 328 8.35 13.34 -3.82
N GLN A 329 7.09 13.12 -4.17
CA GLN A 329 6.00 14.04 -3.83
C GLN A 329 5.34 13.70 -2.51
N VAL A 330 5.16 12.41 -2.20
CA VAL A 330 4.57 11.95 -0.93
C VAL A 330 5.36 10.79 -0.33
N TRP A 331 5.08 10.45 0.93
CA TRP A 331 5.78 9.36 1.64
C TRP A 331 5.73 8.01 0.91
N THR A 332 4.62 7.70 0.24
CA THR A 332 4.44 6.43 -0.48
C THR A 332 5.29 6.33 -1.75
N ASP A 333 5.75 7.44 -2.30
CA ASP A 333 6.57 7.46 -3.52
C ASP A 333 8.02 7.05 -3.26
N ILE A 334 8.47 7.13 -1.99
CA ILE A 334 9.87 6.94 -1.64
C ILE A 334 10.33 5.52 -2.00
N ARG A 335 11.22 5.42 -2.98
CA ARG A 335 11.90 4.17 -3.34
C ARG A 335 13.06 3.92 -2.37
N TRP A 336 12.76 3.31 -1.23
CA TRP A 336 13.75 3.09 -0.16
C TRP A 336 15.01 2.31 -0.61
N LYS A 337 14.87 1.43 -1.62
CA LYS A 337 16.01 0.70 -2.20
C LYS A 337 17.00 1.64 -2.90
N ASP A 338 16.51 2.67 -3.57
CA ASP A 338 17.35 3.65 -4.26
C ASP A 338 17.83 4.70 -3.25
N PHE A 339 16.95 5.11 -2.35
CA PHE A 339 17.24 6.11 -1.33
C PHE A 339 18.38 5.69 -0.38
N VAL A 340 18.49 4.40 -0.04
CA VAL A 340 19.55 3.93 0.86
C VAL A 340 20.95 4.05 0.26
N THR A 341 21.09 4.11 -1.07
CA THR A 341 22.39 4.26 -1.74
C THR A 341 23.08 5.59 -1.42
N GLN A 342 22.33 6.57 -0.90
CA GLN A 342 22.84 7.87 -0.48
C GLN A 342 23.46 7.88 0.94
N PHE A 343 23.57 6.71 1.58
CA PHE A 343 24.06 6.54 2.94
C PHE A 343 25.24 5.55 2.96
N PRO A 344 26.02 5.48 4.07
CA PRO A 344 27.12 4.54 4.18
C PRO A 344 26.72 3.09 3.88
N GLU A 345 27.67 2.35 3.32
CA GLU A 345 27.46 0.95 2.96
C GLU A 345 27.10 0.10 4.19
N GLY A 346 26.33 -0.97 3.99
CA GLY A 346 25.84 -1.83 5.07
C GLY A 346 24.50 -1.41 5.67
N LEU A 347 23.97 -0.22 5.34
CA LEU A 347 22.60 0.15 5.70
C LEU A 347 21.58 -0.57 4.82
N THR A 348 20.54 -1.14 5.44
CA THR A 348 19.41 -1.68 4.68
C THR A 348 18.33 -0.64 4.46
N HIS A 349 17.69 -0.69 3.29
CA HIS A 349 16.51 0.14 2.98
C HIS A 349 15.39 -0.05 4.01
N ARG A 350 15.22 -1.29 4.53
CA ARG A 350 14.21 -1.62 5.53
C ARG A 350 14.49 -0.97 6.87
N PHE A 351 15.75 -0.95 7.30
CA PHE A 351 16.18 -0.26 8.52
C PHE A 351 15.89 1.24 8.41
N LEU A 352 16.31 1.86 7.30
CA LEU A 352 16.12 3.29 7.08
C LEU A 352 14.64 3.68 7.05
N TYR A 353 13.81 2.89 6.36
CA TYR A 353 12.35 3.06 6.36
C TYR A 353 11.77 3.04 7.77
N ILE A 354 12.12 2.06 8.60
CA ILE A 354 11.56 1.93 9.95
C ILE A 354 12.02 3.07 10.86
N VAL A 355 13.29 3.45 10.77
CA VAL A 355 13.87 4.54 11.56
C VAL A 355 13.15 5.86 11.27
N CYS A 356 12.84 6.13 10.00
CA CYS A 356 12.14 7.33 9.57
C CYS A 356 10.62 7.24 9.83
N ARG A 357 9.98 6.10 9.52
CA ARG A 357 8.54 5.87 9.74
C ARG A 357 8.12 6.13 11.18
N ARG A 358 8.94 5.75 12.17
CA ARG A 358 8.67 5.99 13.60
C ARG A 358 8.53 7.48 13.97
N VAL A 359 9.02 8.39 13.12
CA VAL A 359 8.88 9.84 13.32
C VAL A 359 7.57 10.32 12.70
N VAL A 360 7.27 9.88 11.48
CA VAL A 360 6.14 10.40 10.69
C VAL A 360 4.82 9.69 10.96
N CYS A 361 4.82 8.45 11.47
CA CYS A 361 3.58 7.67 11.59
C CYS A 361 2.55 8.21 12.59
N SER A 362 2.96 9.17 13.43
CA SER A 362 2.10 9.90 14.36
C SER A 362 1.58 11.23 13.79
N ILE A 363 2.04 11.62 12.61
CA ILE A 363 1.58 12.81 11.92
C ILE A 363 0.29 12.40 11.18
N PRO A 364 -0.83 13.11 11.39
CA PRO A 364 -2.07 12.84 10.66
C PRO A 364 -1.83 12.84 9.15
N ASP A 365 -2.43 11.90 8.43
CA ASP A 365 -2.36 11.79 6.97
C ASP A 365 -0.96 11.81 6.34
N TYR A 366 0.08 11.40 7.08
CA TYR A 366 1.47 11.41 6.60
C TYR A 366 1.71 10.65 5.28
N LEU A 367 0.80 9.75 4.88
CA LEU A 367 0.88 9.05 3.60
C LEU A 367 0.49 9.93 2.41
N LYS A 368 -0.36 10.94 2.63
CA LYS A 368 -0.92 11.83 1.61
C LYS A 368 -0.31 13.23 1.63
N LEU A 369 0.24 13.66 2.77
CA LEU A 369 0.87 14.97 2.90
C LEU A 369 2.02 15.16 1.90
N PRO A 370 2.18 16.38 1.33
CA PRO A 370 3.37 16.73 0.57
C PRO A 370 4.64 16.41 1.36
N LEU A 371 5.61 15.78 0.70
CA LEU A 371 6.80 15.28 1.37
C LEU A 371 7.62 16.42 1.98
N GLN A 372 7.61 17.60 1.38
CA GLN A 372 8.27 18.80 1.91
C GLN A 372 7.71 19.16 3.28
N ASP A 373 6.39 19.35 3.40
CA ASP A 373 5.71 19.64 4.67
C ASP A 373 5.93 18.53 5.69
N LEU A 374 5.80 17.27 5.26
CA LEU A 374 6.01 16.12 6.13
C LEU A 374 7.44 16.08 6.68
N THR A 375 8.44 16.37 5.85
CA THR A 375 9.86 16.39 6.26
C THR A 375 10.13 17.53 7.23
N GLU A 376 9.51 18.70 7.04
CA GLU A 376 9.63 19.82 7.96
C GLU A 376 9.01 19.49 9.32
N GLN A 377 7.78 19.00 9.35
CA GLN A 377 7.12 18.55 10.58
C GLN A 377 7.93 17.45 11.29
N ALA A 378 8.49 16.49 10.53
CA ALA A 378 9.36 15.45 11.08
C ALA A 378 10.64 16.03 11.69
N LEU A 379 11.29 17.00 11.03
CA LEU A 379 12.48 17.67 11.54
C LEU A 379 12.18 18.49 12.80
N GLN A 380 11.08 19.21 12.84
CA GLN A 380 10.61 19.93 14.03
C GLN A 380 10.34 18.96 15.18
N LYS A 381 9.67 17.83 14.91
CA LYS A 381 9.44 16.78 15.90
C LYS A 381 10.73 16.20 16.44
N ILE A 382 11.73 15.95 15.58
CA ILE A 382 13.06 15.49 16.01
C ILE A 382 13.77 16.50 16.91
N ARG A 383 13.52 17.81 16.75
CA ARG A 383 14.05 18.85 17.63
C ARG A 383 13.33 18.88 18.98
N LYS A 384 12.00 18.81 18.97
CA LYS A 384 11.15 18.93 20.18
C LYS A 384 11.15 17.66 21.04
N THR A 385 11.14 16.49 20.41
CA THR A 385 11.09 15.20 21.13
C THR A 385 12.49 14.82 21.64
N ARG A 386 12.61 14.65 22.97
CA ARG A 386 13.78 13.99 23.58
C ARG A 386 13.76 12.49 23.25
N TYR A 387 14.07 12.14 22.01
CA TYR A 387 14.34 10.75 21.66
C TYR A 387 15.48 10.26 22.55
N ARG A 388 15.29 9.11 23.22
CA ARG A 388 16.38 8.42 23.93
C ARG A 388 17.61 8.42 23.03
N LYS A 389 18.79 8.72 23.57
CA LYS A 389 20.09 8.72 22.86
C LYS A 389 20.47 7.28 22.47
N LEU A 390 19.64 6.65 21.64
CA LEU A 390 19.80 5.30 21.18
C LEU A 390 20.90 5.30 20.12
N ARG A 391 21.98 4.62 20.46
CA ARG A 391 23.10 4.33 19.57
C ARG A 391 23.01 2.87 19.18
N LEU A 392 22.96 2.60 17.89
CA LEU A 392 23.14 1.26 17.38
C LEU A 392 24.64 0.96 17.43
N LYS A 393 25.05 0.06 18.33
CA LYS A 393 26.46 -0.32 18.50
C LYS A 393 26.85 -1.30 17.39
N ARG A 394 28.09 -1.17 16.91
CA ARG A 394 28.70 -2.05 15.93
C ARG A 394 29.09 -3.34 16.64
N LEU A 395 28.92 -4.45 15.95
CA LEU A 395 29.27 -5.78 16.41
C LEU A 395 30.33 -6.37 15.47
N CYS A 396 31.25 -7.16 16.03
CA CYS A 396 32.15 -8.03 15.28
C CYS A 396 32.12 -9.44 15.87
N LEU A 397 32.65 -10.39 15.11
CA LEU A 397 32.93 -11.73 15.60
C LEU A 397 34.29 -11.73 16.29
N ASN A 398 34.37 -12.32 17.49
CA ASN A 398 35.65 -12.66 18.10
C ASN A 398 36.21 -13.97 17.50
N GLU A 399 37.36 -14.43 18.00
CA GLU A 399 38.02 -15.66 17.56
C GLU A 399 37.13 -16.92 17.72
N ASP A 400 36.25 -16.94 18.73
CA ASP A 400 35.28 -18.02 18.99
C ASP A 400 34.01 -17.94 18.10
N GLY A 401 33.95 -16.96 17.20
CA GLY A 401 32.80 -16.67 16.35
C GLY A 401 31.59 -16.13 17.11
N ASP A 402 31.80 -15.55 18.30
CA ASP A 402 30.77 -14.91 19.11
C ASP A 402 30.69 -13.40 18.86
N LEU A 403 29.47 -12.85 18.90
CA LEU A 403 29.24 -11.42 18.71
C LEU A 403 29.67 -10.60 19.92
N VAL A 404 30.66 -9.72 19.71
CA VAL A 404 31.14 -8.76 20.70
C VAL A 404 30.87 -7.33 20.25
N LYS A 405 30.73 -6.41 21.22
CA LYS A 405 30.54 -4.98 20.96
C LYS A 405 31.90 -4.33 20.76
N ILE A 406 32.11 -3.67 19.62
CA ILE A 406 33.30 -2.85 19.41
C ILE A 406 33.22 -1.63 20.35
N SER A 407 34.29 -1.36 21.09
CA SER A 407 34.38 -0.20 21.96
C SER A 407 34.61 1.05 21.12
N SER A 408 34.17 2.23 21.59
CA SER A 408 34.35 3.48 20.81
C SER A 408 35.82 3.92 20.69
N THR A 409 36.72 3.19 21.34
CA THR A 409 38.15 3.46 21.53
C THR A 409 39.05 2.59 20.64
N ASP A 410 38.49 1.64 19.89
CA ASP A 410 39.25 0.76 18.98
C ASP A 410 39.22 1.29 17.53
N TRP A 411 39.59 2.56 17.36
CA TRP A 411 39.85 3.20 16.06
C TRP A 411 41.08 4.09 16.13
#